data_AF-A0A8H9WKC1-F1
#
_entry.id   AF-A0A8H9WKC1-F1
#
_cell.length_a   1.000
_cell.length_b   1.000
_cell.length_c   1.000
_cell.angle_alpha   90.00
_cell.angle_beta   90.00
_cell.angle_gamma   90.00
#
_symmetry.space_group_name_H-M   'P 1'
#
loop_
_entity.id
_entity.type
_entity.pdbx_description
1 polymer ?
#
loop_
_entity_poly.entity_id
_entity_poly.type
_entity_poly.pdbx_seq_one_letter_code
_entity_poly.pdbx_strand_id
1 'polypeptide(L)' 'MKVAVIGAGAAGLVAASELSKSGHEVSVFEQSSRVGGIWVYKAASELDPLGQTG' A
#
# COMPACT_ATOMS: atom_id res chain seq x y z
N MET A 1 -2.06 -18.06 11.19
CA MET A 1 -0.65 -17.82 10.78
C MET A 1 -0.38 -16.33 10.89
N LYS A 2 0.86 -15.93 11.17
CA LYS A 2 1.27 -14.51 11.18
C LYS A 2 1.82 -14.13 9.82
N VAL A 3 1.32 -13.04 9.24
CA VAL A 3 1.68 -12.60 7.88
C VAL A 3 2.05 -11.12 7.89
N ALA A 4 3.19 -10.80 7.28
CA ALA A 4 3.61 -9.42 7.03
C ALA A 4 3.33 -9.04 5.56
N VAL A 5 2.63 -7.95 5.34
CA VAL A 5 2.39 -7.36 4.02
C VAL A 5 3.23 -6.10 3.89
N ILE A 6 4.05 -6.02 2.83
CA ILE A 6 4.93 -4.87 2.57
C ILE A 6 4.31 -4.02 1.45
N GLY A 7 4.05 -2.75 1.76
CA GLY A 7 3.36 -1.78 0.92
C GLY A 7 1.85 -1.72 1.20
N ALA A 8 1.32 -0.50 1.39
CA ALA A 8 -0.11 -0.23 1.59
C ALA A 8 -0.73 0.48 0.36
N GLY A 9 -0.28 0.13 -0.84
CA GLY A 9 -0.96 0.43 -2.09
C GLY A 9 -2.16 -0.51 -2.33
N ALA A 10 -2.80 -0.39 -3.50
CA ALA A 10 -3.98 -1.19 -3.83
C ALA A 10 -3.77 -2.71 -3.66
N ALA A 11 -2.64 -3.24 -4.15
CA ALA A 11 -2.31 -4.66 -4.04
C ALA A 11 -2.14 -5.11 -2.59
N GLY A 12 -1.39 -4.36 -1.77
CA GLY A 12 -1.14 -4.69 -0.37
C GLY A 12 -2.41 -4.63 0.49
N LEU A 13 -3.28 -3.64 0.26
CA LEU A 13 -4.56 -3.54 0.98
C LEU A 13 -5.51 -4.69 0.64
N VAL A 14 -5.60 -5.08 -0.65
CA VAL A 14 -6.40 -6.25 -1.06
C VAL A 14 -5.83 -7.53 -0.46
N ALA A 15 -4.51 -7.73 -0.54
CA ALA A 15 -3.86 -8.90 0.07
C ALA A 15 -4.13 -8.98 1.58
N ALA A 16 -3.94 -7.87 2.31
CA ALA A 16 -4.20 -7.81 3.74
C ALA A 16 -5.68 -8.10 4.09
N SER A 17 -6.62 -7.56 3.30
CA SER A 17 -8.05 -7.84 3.45
C SER A 17 -8.36 -9.33 3.32
N GLU A 18 -7.91 -9.98 2.25
CA GLU A 18 -8.21 -11.39 2.00
C GLU A 18 -7.53 -12.33 3.01
N LEU A 19 -6.29 -12.02 3.38
CA LEU A 19 -5.58 -12.75 4.45
C LEU A 19 -6.27 -12.60 5.81
N SER A 20 -6.75 -11.40 6.13
CA SER A 20 -7.48 -11.15 7.37
C SER A 20 -8.82 -11.90 7.39
N LYS A 21 -9.58 -11.89 6.29
CA LYS A 21 -10.84 -12.67 6.15
C LYS A 21 -10.60 -14.17 6.26
N SER A 22 -9.43 -14.65 5.84
CA SER A 22 -9.01 -16.05 5.96
C SER A 22 -8.57 -16.44 7.38
N GLY A 23 -8.63 -15.53 8.36
CA GLY A 23 -8.31 -15.79 9.76
C GLY A 23 -6.82 -15.70 10.09
N HIS A 24 -6.03 -15.00 9.28
CA HIS A 24 -4.62 -14.75 9.58
C HIS A 24 -4.41 -13.49 10.43
N GLU A 25 -3.35 -13.50 11.25
CA GLU A 25 -2.89 -12.31 11.98
C GLU A 25 -1.98 -11.51 11.05
N VAL A 26 -2.50 -10.42 10.50
CA VAL A 26 -1.85 -9.64 9.44
C VAL A 26 -1.28 -8.34 10.00
N SER A 27 -0.02 -8.04 9.67
CA SER A 27 0.61 -6.74 9.90
C SER A 27 1.00 -6.12 8.55
N VAL A 28 0.61 -4.87 8.32
CA VAL A 28 0.92 -4.14 7.08
C VAL A 28 1.98 -3.08 7.38
N PHE A 29 3.02 -3.02 6.57
CA PHE A 29 4.10 -2.04 6.67
C PHE A 29 4.10 -1.16 5.43
N GLU A 30 4.09 0.16 5.63
CA GLU A 30 4.14 1.16 4.57
C GLU A 30 5.26 2.15 4.89
N GLN A 31 6.06 2.49 3.88
CA GLN A 31 7.17 3.42 4.06
C GLN A 31 6.67 4.86 4.25
N SER A 32 5.59 5.22 3.55
CA SER A 32 5.04 6.55 3.58
C SER A 32 4.10 6.79 4.77
N SER A 33 3.79 8.06 5.03
CA SER A 33 2.87 8.46 6.10
C SER A 33 1.39 8.23 5.76
N ARG A 34 1.07 7.75 4.55
CA ARG A 34 -0.31 7.58 4.06
C ARG A 34 -0.43 6.30 3.24
N VAL A 35 -1.51 5.56 3.48
CA VAL A 35 -1.89 4.43 2.62
C VAL A 35 -2.43 4.91 1.26
N GLY A 36 -2.39 4.04 0.25
CA GLY A 36 -2.91 4.29 -1.09
C GLY A 36 -1.87 4.14 -2.21
N GLY A 37 -0.58 4.08 -1.88
CA GLY A 37 0.51 3.94 -2.86
C GLY A 37 0.44 5.05 -3.92
N ILE A 38 0.45 4.68 -5.20
CA ILE A 38 0.44 5.60 -6.34
C ILE A 38 -0.80 6.54 -6.35
N TRP A 39 -1.93 6.12 -5.76
CA TRP A 39 -3.12 6.96 -5.68
C TRP A 39 -2.99 8.16 -4.73
N VAL A 40 -1.95 8.17 -3.88
CA VAL A 40 -1.69 9.31 -3.00
C VAL A 40 -1.01 10.42 -3.80
N TYR A 41 -1.77 11.47 -4.12
CA TYR A 41 -1.20 12.67 -4.71
C TYR A 41 -0.12 13.28 -3.81
N LYS A 42 1.04 13.59 -4.39
CA LYS A 42 2.17 14.27 -3.74
C LYS A 42 2.51 15.49 -4.57
N ALA A 43 2.84 16.63 -3.97
CA ALA A 43 3.21 17.82 -4.74
C ALA A 43 4.37 17.56 -5.74
N ALA A 44 5.26 16.60 -5.44
CA ALA A 44 6.30 16.17 -6.36
C ALA A 44 5.79 15.45 -7.62
N SER A 45 4.60 14.83 -7.60
CA SER A 45 3.99 14.22 -8.80
C SER A 45 3.50 15.26 -9.81
N GLU A 46 3.35 16.51 -9.40
CA GLU A 46 2.99 17.62 -10.30
C GLU A 46 4.09 17.88 -11.34
N LEU A 47 5.35 17.57 -11.02
CA LEU A 47 6.50 17.62 -11.93
C LEU A 47 6.66 16.34 -12.76
N ASP A 48 5.85 15.32 -12.50
CA ASP A 48 5.90 14.02 -13.16
C ASP A 48 4.53 13.69 -13.80
N PRO A 49 4.26 14.25 -14.99
CA PRO A 49 2.98 14.11 -15.67
C PRO A 49 2.66 12.65 -16.08
N LEU A 50 3.63 11.74 -15.98
CA LEU A 50 3.47 10.33 -16.32
C LEU A 50 3.51 9.40 -15.10
N GLY A 51 3.71 9.93 -13.88
CA GLY A 51 3.72 9.18 -12.63
C GLY A 51 4.81 8.10 -12.53
N GLN A 52 5.95 8.30 -13.19
CA GLN A 52 7.08 7.37 -13.23
C GLN A 52 7.99 7.39 -11.99
N THR A 53 7.87 8.40 -11.12
CA THR A 53 8.67 8.60 -9.91
C THR A 53 8.04 8.03 -8.63
N GLY A 54 6.86 7.40 -8.76
CA GLY A 54 6.12 6.76 -7.67
C GLY A 54 6.57 5.36 -7.31
#